data_AF-B8LDX6-F1
#
_entry.id   AF-B8LDX6-F1
#
_cell.length_a   1.000
_cell.length_b   1.000
_cell.length_c   1.000
_cell.angle_alpha   90.00
_cell.angle_beta   90.00
_cell.angle_gamma   90.00
#
_symmetry.space_group_name_H-M   'P 1'
#
loop_
_entity.id
_entity.type
_entity.pdbx_description
1 polymer ?
#
loop_
_entity_poly.entity_id
_entity_poly.type
_entity_poly.pdbx_seq_one_letter_code
_entity_poly.pdbx_strand_id
1 'polypeptide(L)'
;MYLSTLYTFVRHQQRILMDLGKNSGRDVVILDGNTTKEESRLHHICQNNRGSLHQVALDMALHASQQQGSPAYEKLQRVLDLHPRFHIDMGKPVFRMMEETISAMLQGYGLHSMFLRPRLELEQRGRPNTDTDDANVTLVETYLTESRCPISIAECKHHARVIIQTEQYFKPFLGVCHESPNCIVLEFSDHNKREAEAKGWSDSFFLLPVMTQHPSRLHMFEPKYSELKPLRGRTYDVVFFGTITPRRKALFTQSEAYLQTHQNSSNIIKYLYGPKEEEMAAAYADAKVCLITHSWSSVSGGEYHRLSELARFGCIPVVESFSDTIGIESYSECGRVVFSDFDNLFNAASDVIKRIDDGLLYDFVHVGWWYEGIQWEKLLTSVFM
;
A
#
# COMPACT_ATOMS: atom_id res chain seq x y z
N MET A 1 25.82 -17.50 -45.44
CA MET A 1 24.44 -17.98 -45.23
C MET A 1 24.03 -17.70 -43.78
N TYR A 2 23.91 -16.43 -43.37
CA TYR A 2 23.40 -15.99 -42.05
C TYR A 2 23.19 -14.47 -42.10
N LEU A 3 22.24 -13.99 -42.90
CA LEU A 3 21.85 -12.56 -42.91
C LEU A 3 20.35 -12.34 -43.19
N SER A 4 19.55 -13.38 -43.45
CA SER A 4 18.11 -13.22 -43.73
C SER A 4 17.18 -13.40 -42.53
N THR A 5 17.66 -13.91 -41.38
CA THR A 5 16.80 -14.21 -40.22
C THR A 5 16.65 -13.05 -39.23
N LEU A 6 17.55 -12.05 -39.26
CA LEU A 6 17.44 -10.87 -38.38
C LEU A 6 16.44 -9.82 -38.91
N TYR A 7 16.15 -9.81 -40.21
CA TYR A 7 15.30 -8.77 -40.81
C TYR A 7 13.80 -9.00 -40.61
N THR A 8 13.39 -10.24 -40.32
CA THR A 8 11.98 -10.60 -40.09
C THR A 8 11.56 -10.35 -38.63
N PHE A 9 12.49 -10.42 -37.68
CA PHE A 9 12.20 -10.21 -36.26
C PHE A 9 11.98 -8.72 -35.92
N VAL A 10 12.72 -7.82 -36.57
CA VAL A 10 12.56 -6.37 -36.38
C VAL A 10 11.24 -5.84 -36.97
N ARG A 11 10.74 -6.43 -38.07
CA ARG A 11 9.44 -6.05 -38.65
C ARG A 11 8.23 -6.55 -37.85
N HIS A 12 8.37 -7.63 -37.08
CA HIS A 12 7.27 -8.10 -36.23
C HIS A 12 7.16 -7.27 -34.94
N GLN A 13 8.28 -6.83 -34.35
CA GLN A 13 8.24 -5.90 -33.21
C GLN A 13 7.84 -4.47 -33.59
N GLN A 14 8.17 -3.99 -34.79
CA GLN A 14 7.68 -2.68 -35.26
C GLN A 14 6.19 -2.66 -35.60
N ARG A 15 5.55 -3.81 -35.92
CA ARG A 15 4.08 -3.86 -36.08
C ARG A 15 3.36 -3.87 -34.73
N ILE A 16 3.89 -4.57 -33.73
CA ILE A 16 3.31 -4.59 -32.36
C ILE A 16 3.47 -3.21 -31.69
N LEU A 17 4.57 -2.49 -31.95
CA LEU A 17 4.76 -1.11 -31.47
C LEU A 17 3.99 -0.05 -32.26
N MET A 18 3.54 -0.32 -33.49
CA MET A 18 2.68 0.58 -34.25
C MET A 18 1.18 0.36 -34.02
N ASP A 19 0.75 -0.81 -33.53
CA ASP A 19 -0.64 -1.06 -33.12
C ASP A 19 -0.91 -0.65 -31.67
N LEU A 20 0.11 -0.55 -30.80
CA LEU A 20 -0.01 0.02 -29.45
C LEU A 20 0.12 1.56 -29.42
N GLY A 21 0.58 2.17 -30.52
CA GLY A 21 0.78 3.62 -30.64
C GLY A 21 -0.42 4.41 -31.22
N LYS A 22 -1.57 3.76 -31.44
CA LYS A 22 -2.77 4.39 -32.02
C LYS A 22 -3.95 4.61 -31.08
N ASN A 23 -3.85 4.19 -29.82
CA ASN A 23 -4.90 4.42 -28.81
C ASN A 23 -4.50 5.41 -27.70
N SER A 24 -3.40 6.16 -27.82
CA SER A 24 -3.05 7.23 -26.86
C SER A 24 -3.70 8.59 -27.20
N GLY A 25 -4.74 8.59 -28.04
CA GLY A 25 -5.49 9.79 -28.39
C GLY A 25 -6.69 9.97 -27.48
N ARG A 26 -6.54 10.83 -26.45
CA ARG A 26 -7.63 11.49 -25.71
C ARG A 26 -8.77 10.58 -25.25
N ASP A 27 -8.61 9.99 -24.07
CA ASP A 27 -9.73 9.85 -23.14
C ASP A 27 -9.51 10.81 -21.97
N VAL A 28 -9.64 12.10 -22.28
CA VAL A 28 -10.20 13.01 -21.27
C VAL A 28 -11.65 12.57 -21.19
N VAL A 29 -12.05 11.93 -20.08
CA VAL A 29 -13.46 11.71 -19.78
C VAL A 29 -14.06 13.09 -19.52
N ILE A 30 -14.43 13.77 -20.60
CA ILE A 30 -15.38 14.88 -20.56
C ILE A 30 -16.72 14.22 -20.29
N LEU A 31 -17.24 14.41 -19.08
CA LEU A 31 -18.60 14.02 -18.70
C LEU A 31 -19.61 14.89 -19.46
N ASP A 32 -19.80 14.60 -20.74
CA ASP A 32 -20.92 15.15 -21.52
C ASP A 32 -22.13 14.21 -21.39
N GLY A 33 -23.11 14.64 -20.58
CA GLY A 33 -24.53 14.48 -20.86
C GLY A 33 -25.17 13.08 -20.84
N ASN A 34 -24.56 12.05 -20.25
CA ASN A 34 -25.18 10.70 -20.15
C ASN A 34 -25.14 10.10 -18.72
N THR A 35 -25.26 10.96 -17.72
CA THR A 35 -25.04 10.71 -16.28
C THR A 35 -25.83 9.53 -15.67
N THR A 36 -26.94 9.07 -16.23
CA THR A 36 -27.83 8.14 -15.50
C THR A 36 -27.45 6.65 -15.57
N LYS A 37 -26.71 6.19 -16.58
CA LYS A 37 -26.34 4.75 -16.72
C LYS A 37 -24.97 4.40 -16.16
N GLU A 38 -24.02 5.33 -16.23
CA GLU A 38 -22.68 5.16 -15.63
C GLU A 38 -22.76 5.32 -14.11
N GLU A 39 -23.42 6.36 -13.59
CA GLU A 39 -23.66 6.50 -12.13
C GLU A 39 -24.39 5.27 -11.55
N SER A 40 -25.31 4.66 -12.31
CA SER A 40 -26.03 3.44 -11.91
C SER A 40 -25.14 2.18 -11.86
N ARG A 41 -24.08 2.09 -12.68
CA ARG A 41 -23.12 0.98 -12.65
C ARG A 41 -22.05 1.20 -11.57
N LEU A 42 -21.59 2.45 -11.41
CA LEU A 42 -20.56 2.86 -10.47
C LEU A 42 -21.05 2.73 -9.01
N HIS A 43 -22.33 3.03 -8.74
CA HIS A 43 -22.95 2.76 -7.44
C HIS A 43 -23.01 1.26 -7.07
N HIS A 44 -22.99 0.36 -8.05
CA HIS A 44 -23.22 -1.07 -7.84
C HIS A 44 -22.01 -1.81 -7.27
N ILE A 45 -20.77 -1.38 -7.59
CA ILE A 45 -19.54 -2.02 -7.10
C ILE A 45 -19.40 -1.81 -5.59
N CYS A 46 -19.64 -0.58 -5.12
CA CYS A 46 -19.46 -0.23 -3.71
C CYS A 46 -20.57 -0.75 -2.80
N GLN A 47 -21.75 -1.10 -3.32
CA GLN A 47 -22.90 -1.56 -2.52
C GLN A 47 -22.94 -3.08 -2.25
N ASN A 48 -22.19 -3.89 -2.99
CA ASN A 48 -22.35 -5.36 -2.98
C ASN A 48 -21.19 -6.12 -2.35
N ASN A 49 -20.45 -5.51 -1.42
CA ASN A 49 -19.18 -6.01 -0.85
C ASN A 49 -18.04 -6.27 -1.86
N ARG A 50 -18.34 -6.38 -3.16
CA ARG A 50 -17.37 -6.57 -4.25
C ARG A 50 -16.34 -5.46 -4.33
N GLY A 51 -16.76 -4.22 -4.08
CA GLY A 51 -15.86 -3.09 -4.00
C GLY A 51 -15.21 -2.89 -2.64
N SER A 52 -15.53 -3.68 -1.61
CA SER A 52 -15.02 -3.47 -0.24
C SER A 52 -13.50 -3.60 -0.18
N LEU A 53 -12.86 -2.88 0.75
CA LEU A 53 -11.42 -3.00 0.96
C LEU A 53 -11.02 -4.42 1.40
N HIS A 54 -11.91 -5.12 2.13
CA HIS A 54 -11.72 -6.53 2.45
C HIS A 54 -11.74 -7.42 1.20
N GLN A 55 -12.63 -7.17 0.24
CA GLN A 55 -12.62 -7.91 -1.03
C GLN A 55 -11.34 -7.66 -1.83
N VAL A 56 -10.84 -6.42 -1.86
CA VAL A 56 -9.53 -6.11 -2.46
C VAL A 56 -8.41 -6.93 -1.81
N ALA A 57 -8.44 -7.10 -0.47
CA ALA A 57 -7.48 -7.94 0.25
C ALA A 57 -7.56 -9.42 -0.17
N LEU A 58 -8.77 -9.95 -0.36
CA LEU A 58 -8.98 -11.32 -0.84
C LEU A 58 -8.53 -11.48 -2.29
N ASP A 59 -8.82 -10.51 -3.16
CA ASP A 59 -8.40 -10.53 -4.56
C ASP A 59 -6.86 -10.53 -4.68
N MET A 60 -6.18 -9.77 -3.82
CA MET A 60 -4.71 -9.81 -3.70
C MET A 60 -4.22 -11.21 -3.30
N ALA A 61 -4.80 -11.82 -2.27
CA ALA A 61 -4.42 -13.15 -1.82
C ALA A 61 -4.64 -14.22 -2.92
N LEU A 62 -5.78 -14.15 -3.60
CA LEU A 62 -6.12 -15.05 -4.72
C LEU A 62 -5.19 -14.84 -5.92
N HIS A 63 -4.74 -13.62 -6.18
CA HIS A 63 -3.75 -13.36 -7.23
C HIS A 63 -2.36 -13.94 -6.89
N ALA A 64 -1.98 -13.93 -5.61
CA ALA A 64 -0.77 -14.62 -5.13
C ALA A 64 -0.85 -16.14 -5.20
N SER A 65 -2.05 -16.67 -5.00
CA SER A 65 -2.35 -18.09 -4.99
C SER A 65 -3.29 -18.43 -6.12
N GLN A 66 -2.84 -18.24 -7.37
CA GLN A 66 -3.67 -18.44 -8.58
C GLN A 66 -4.53 -19.72 -8.54
N GLN A 67 -4.15 -20.74 -7.74
CA GLN A 67 -5.05 -21.74 -7.15
C GLN A 67 -4.61 -22.09 -5.71
N GLN A 68 -5.54 -22.58 -4.86
CA GLN A 68 -5.17 -23.33 -3.64
C GLN A 68 -4.16 -24.42 -4.01
N GLY A 69 -3.06 -24.53 -3.25
CA GLY A 69 -1.94 -25.42 -3.57
C GLY A 69 -0.81 -24.81 -4.40
N SER A 70 -0.81 -23.48 -4.64
CA SER A 70 0.41 -22.84 -5.17
C SER A 70 1.58 -22.96 -4.18
N PRO A 71 2.85 -22.99 -4.64
CA PRO A 71 3.98 -23.12 -3.73
C PRO A 71 4.03 -22.03 -2.65
N ALA A 72 3.67 -20.78 -3.00
CA ALA A 72 3.60 -19.69 -2.04
C ALA A 72 2.50 -19.88 -1.00
N TYR A 73 1.34 -20.42 -1.41
CA TYR A 73 0.23 -20.75 -0.53
C TYR A 73 0.62 -21.84 0.48
N GLU A 74 1.16 -22.96 -0.03
CA GLU A 74 1.60 -24.08 0.82
C GLU A 74 2.70 -23.65 1.79
N LYS A 75 3.64 -22.81 1.32
CA LYS A 75 4.72 -22.28 2.15
C LYS A 75 4.18 -21.35 3.23
N LEU A 76 3.24 -20.45 2.91
CA LEU A 76 2.61 -19.59 3.92
C LEU A 76 1.90 -20.44 4.98
N GLN A 77 1.03 -21.38 4.58
CA GLN A 77 0.30 -22.25 5.50
C GLN A 77 1.24 -23.01 6.42
N ARG A 78 2.28 -23.64 5.85
CA ARG A 78 3.31 -24.35 6.62
C ARG A 78 4.01 -23.45 7.64
N VAL A 79 4.39 -22.22 7.26
CA VAL A 79 5.06 -21.27 8.17
C VAL A 79 4.14 -20.86 9.32
N LEU A 80 2.84 -20.68 9.06
CA LEU A 80 1.85 -20.36 10.08
C LEU A 80 1.58 -21.55 11.00
N ASP A 81 1.55 -22.78 10.46
CA ASP A 81 1.24 -23.99 11.23
C ASP A 81 2.45 -24.55 11.99
N LEU A 82 3.66 -24.06 11.71
CA LEU A 82 4.91 -24.51 12.34
C LEU A 82 4.92 -24.29 13.85
N HIS A 83 4.37 -23.17 14.31
CA HIS A 83 4.36 -22.78 15.72
C HIS A 83 3.03 -22.13 16.12
N PRO A 84 2.53 -22.38 17.34
CA PRO A 84 1.28 -21.78 17.82
C PRO A 84 1.45 -20.31 18.27
N ARG A 85 2.67 -19.77 18.21
CA ARG A 85 3.04 -18.47 18.75
C ARG A 85 3.83 -17.65 17.74
N PHE A 86 3.66 -16.33 17.79
CA PHE A 86 4.42 -15.39 16.98
C PHE A 86 4.96 -14.22 17.80
N HIS A 87 6.02 -13.62 17.31
CA HIS A 87 6.56 -12.35 17.80
C HIS A 87 6.64 -11.37 16.63
N ILE A 88 6.07 -10.18 16.77
CA ILE A 88 6.18 -9.12 15.75
C ILE A 88 7.17 -8.07 16.23
N ASP A 89 8.08 -7.70 15.33
CA ASP A 89 8.85 -6.47 15.41
C ASP A 89 8.75 -5.79 14.03
N MET A 90 8.29 -4.54 13.98
CA MET A 90 8.24 -3.77 12.72
C MET A 90 9.38 -2.75 12.60
N GLY A 91 10.20 -2.60 13.65
CA GLY A 91 11.32 -1.67 13.74
C GLY A 91 10.90 -0.21 13.90
N LYS A 92 10.36 0.41 12.83
CA LYS A 92 10.08 1.85 12.82
C LYS A 92 8.70 2.21 13.43
N PRO A 93 8.59 3.33 14.18
CA PRO A 93 7.32 3.77 14.78
C PRO A 93 6.18 4.02 13.78
N VAL A 94 6.49 4.44 12.53
CA VAL A 94 5.49 4.68 11.47
C VAL A 94 4.70 3.41 11.09
N PHE A 95 5.23 2.24 11.47
CA PHE A 95 4.68 0.93 11.18
C PHE A 95 3.99 0.29 12.38
N ARG A 96 3.88 0.99 13.52
CA ARG A 96 3.22 0.47 14.73
C ARG A 96 1.79 -0.01 14.48
N MET A 97 1.02 0.71 13.67
CA MET A 97 -0.36 0.27 13.37
C MET A 97 -0.43 -0.94 12.43
N MET A 98 0.63 -1.18 11.66
CA MET A 98 0.75 -2.41 10.87
C MET A 98 1.03 -3.59 11.79
N GLU A 99 1.77 -3.41 12.89
CA GLU A 99 1.93 -4.44 13.92
C GLU A 99 0.58 -4.87 14.50
N GLU A 100 -0.30 -3.92 14.86
CA GLU A 100 -1.64 -4.22 15.36
C GLU A 100 -2.48 -4.98 14.32
N THR A 101 -2.43 -4.52 13.08
CA THR A 101 -3.12 -5.12 11.92
C THR A 101 -2.67 -6.57 11.67
N ILE A 102 -1.36 -6.80 11.61
CA ILE A 102 -0.77 -8.12 11.37
C ILE A 102 -1.01 -9.03 12.57
N SER A 103 -0.94 -8.50 13.80
CA SER A 103 -1.26 -9.23 15.01
C SER A 103 -2.71 -9.71 15.00
N ALA A 104 -3.67 -8.85 14.64
CA ALA A 104 -5.08 -9.24 14.50
C ALA A 104 -5.28 -10.33 13.45
N MET A 105 -4.58 -10.22 12.31
CA MET A 105 -4.61 -11.23 11.24
C MET A 105 -4.09 -12.60 11.70
N LEU A 106 -2.95 -12.64 12.39
CA LEU A 106 -2.34 -13.87 12.88
C LEU A 106 -3.13 -14.47 14.06
N GLN A 107 -3.67 -13.65 14.95
CA GLN A 107 -4.57 -14.10 16.02
C GLN A 107 -5.87 -14.68 15.48
N GLY A 108 -6.43 -14.05 14.44
CA GLY A 108 -7.60 -14.53 13.72
C GLY A 108 -7.40 -15.90 13.06
N TYR A 109 -6.18 -16.19 12.61
CA TYR A 109 -5.77 -17.52 12.15
C TYR A 109 -5.62 -18.56 13.28
N GLY A 110 -5.44 -18.11 14.53
CA GLY A 110 -5.30 -18.96 15.71
C GLY A 110 -3.93 -18.97 16.37
N LEU A 111 -3.00 -18.11 15.94
CA LEU A 111 -1.70 -17.96 16.60
C LEU A 111 -1.80 -17.02 17.84
N HIS A 112 -0.87 -17.19 18.78
CA HIS A 112 -0.82 -16.38 20.00
C HIS A 112 0.39 -15.43 19.99
N SER A 113 0.13 -14.14 20.26
CA SER A 113 1.21 -13.16 20.36
C SER A 113 2.07 -13.42 21.59
N MET A 114 3.38 -13.27 21.41
CA MET A 114 4.38 -13.36 22.47
C MET A 114 5.36 -12.19 22.36
N PHE A 115 5.69 -11.61 23.51
CA PHE A 115 6.74 -10.61 23.60
C PHE A 115 8.11 -11.29 23.78
N LEU A 116 9.02 -11.04 22.85
CA LEU A 116 10.43 -11.40 22.95
C LEU A 116 11.28 -10.14 23.18
N ARG A 117 12.32 -10.23 24.00
CA ARG A 117 13.19 -9.08 24.33
C ARG A 117 14.21 -8.81 23.21
N PRO A 118 14.51 -7.57 22.83
CA PRO A 118 15.49 -7.28 21.77
C PRO A 118 16.85 -7.95 21.97
N ARG A 119 17.55 -8.26 20.87
CA ARG A 119 18.87 -8.93 20.88
C ARG A 119 19.92 -8.20 21.72
N LEU A 120 20.01 -6.88 21.57
CA LEU A 120 20.95 -6.05 22.31
C LEU A 120 20.79 -6.18 23.83
N GLU A 121 19.55 -6.34 24.33
CA GLU A 121 19.31 -6.57 25.75
C GLU A 121 19.79 -7.93 26.23
N LEU A 122 19.74 -8.97 25.37
CA LEU A 122 20.26 -10.30 25.69
C LEU A 122 21.79 -10.29 25.73
N GLU A 123 22.42 -9.67 24.73
CA GLU A 123 23.88 -9.55 24.62
C GLU A 123 24.46 -8.78 25.81
N GLN A 124 23.83 -7.67 26.22
CA GLN A 124 24.21 -6.90 27.41
C GLN A 124 24.09 -7.69 28.72
N ARG A 125 23.24 -8.73 28.76
CA ARG A 125 23.05 -9.59 29.94
C ARG A 125 23.96 -10.82 29.94
N GLY A 126 24.88 -10.94 28.97
CA GLY A 126 25.79 -12.08 28.86
C GLY A 126 25.07 -13.41 28.65
N ARG A 127 23.82 -13.40 28.16
CA ARG A 127 23.10 -14.62 27.83
C ARG A 127 23.48 -15.03 26.40
N PRO A 128 24.07 -16.22 26.19
CA PRO A 128 24.25 -16.73 24.83
C PRO A 128 22.88 -16.85 24.17
N ASN A 129 22.82 -16.47 22.90
CA ASN A 129 21.63 -16.40 22.07
C ASN A 129 21.15 -17.80 21.65
N THR A 130 21.04 -18.72 22.62
CA THR A 130 20.78 -20.15 22.38
C THR A 130 19.42 -20.56 22.94
N ASP A 131 18.44 -20.60 22.03
CA ASP A 131 17.78 -21.85 21.59
C ASP A 131 16.65 -22.52 22.37
N THR A 132 15.86 -21.84 23.20
CA THR A 132 14.58 -22.46 23.66
C THR A 132 13.33 -21.61 23.46
N ASP A 133 13.41 -20.31 23.74
CA ASP A 133 12.25 -19.43 23.57
C ASP A 133 11.97 -19.14 22.08
N ASP A 134 13.00 -18.99 21.24
CA ASP A 134 12.86 -18.63 19.82
C ASP A 134 12.62 -19.84 18.90
N ALA A 135 12.86 -21.07 19.38
CA ALA A 135 12.70 -22.30 18.60
C ALA A 135 11.22 -22.69 18.36
N ASN A 136 10.29 -22.11 19.13
CA ASN A 136 8.86 -22.41 19.10
C ASN A 136 8.02 -21.15 18.84
N VAL A 137 8.58 -20.18 18.11
CA VAL A 137 7.95 -18.90 17.79
C VAL A 137 8.24 -18.54 16.34
N THR A 138 7.21 -18.14 15.61
CA THR A 138 7.36 -17.55 14.27
C THR A 138 7.74 -16.08 14.42
N LEU A 139 8.87 -15.68 13.83
CA LEU A 139 9.32 -14.29 13.82
C LEU A 139 8.64 -13.54 12.68
N VAL A 140 7.97 -12.43 13.00
CA VAL A 140 7.29 -11.57 12.04
C VAL A 140 8.04 -10.24 12.01
N GLU A 141 8.68 -9.93 10.89
CA GLU A 141 9.72 -8.92 10.88
C GLU A 141 9.83 -8.19 9.53
N THR A 142 10.46 -7.02 9.54
CA THR A 142 10.76 -6.24 8.34
C THR A 142 12.26 -6.13 8.15
N TYR A 143 12.71 -5.49 7.07
CA TYR A 143 14.13 -5.18 6.89
C TYR A 143 14.70 -4.17 7.90
N LEU A 144 13.84 -3.53 8.69
CA LEU A 144 14.18 -2.46 9.62
C LEU A 144 14.40 -2.94 11.05
N THR A 145 14.14 -4.22 11.31
CA THR A 145 14.20 -4.79 12.66
C THR A 145 15.60 -5.20 13.02
N GLU A 146 15.90 -5.18 14.31
CA GLU A 146 17.09 -5.81 14.86
C GLU A 146 16.73 -7.23 15.31
N SER A 147 16.54 -8.11 14.32
CA SER A 147 16.13 -9.50 14.54
C SER A 147 16.97 -10.20 15.61
N ARG A 148 16.31 -10.90 16.53
CA ARG A 148 16.99 -11.72 17.56
C ARG A 148 17.79 -12.85 16.94
N CYS A 149 17.29 -13.40 15.85
CA CYS A 149 17.92 -14.44 15.09
C CYS A 149 18.02 -13.98 13.64
N PRO A 150 18.97 -13.14 13.22
CA PRO A 150 19.02 -12.63 11.86
C PRO A 150 19.11 -13.73 10.79
N ILE A 151 18.30 -13.66 9.73
CA ILE A 151 18.25 -14.70 8.68
C ILE A 151 19.59 -14.90 7.94
N SER A 152 20.49 -13.93 8.00
CA SER A 152 21.85 -14.01 7.45
C SER A 152 22.79 -14.93 8.24
N ILE A 153 22.41 -15.31 9.47
CA ILE A 153 23.17 -16.22 10.32
C ILE A 153 22.75 -17.66 10.01
N ALA A 154 23.71 -18.56 9.84
CA ALA A 154 23.47 -19.92 9.35
C ALA A 154 22.52 -20.72 10.24
N GLU A 155 22.71 -20.62 11.56
CA GLU A 155 21.87 -21.26 12.58
C GLU A 155 20.43 -20.72 12.54
N CYS A 156 20.27 -19.45 12.16
CA CYS A 156 19.00 -18.75 12.10
C CYS A 156 18.21 -19.01 10.81
N LYS A 157 18.86 -19.48 9.74
CA LYS A 157 18.26 -19.59 8.40
C LYS A 157 16.94 -20.38 8.39
N HIS A 158 16.81 -21.38 9.27
CA HIS A 158 15.67 -22.30 9.29
C HIS A 158 14.58 -21.96 10.32
N HIS A 159 14.71 -20.87 11.09
CA HIS A 159 13.61 -20.41 11.94
C HIS A 159 12.39 -20.02 11.10
N ALA A 160 11.19 -20.29 11.63
CA ALA A 160 9.94 -19.89 11.01
C ALA A 160 9.83 -18.36 10.97
N ARG A 161 9.58 -17.81 9.78
CA ARG A 161 9.59 -16.36 9.55
C ARG A 161 8.52 -15.91 8.58
N VAL A 162 7.89 -14.80 8.93
CA VAL A 162 7.07 -13.99 8.05
C VAL A 162 7.76 -12.65 7.87
N ILE A 163 8.31 -12.42 6.69
CA ILE A 163 8.90 -11.13 6.32
C ILE A 163 7.79 -10.23 5.77
N ILE A 164 7.57 -9.09 6.38
CA ILE A 164 6.69 -8.06 5.84
C ILE A 164 7.51 -7.16 4.92
N GLN A 165 7.19 -7.18 3.63
CA GLN A 165 7.75 -6.20 2.71
C GLN A 165 7.13 -4.84 2.99
N THR A 166 7.96 -3.83 3.19
CA THR A 166 7.51 -2.45 3.45
C THR A 166 7.98 -1.44 2.41
N GLU A 167 8.88 -1.84 1.52
CA GLU A 167 9.52 -0.96 0.54
C GLU A 167 9.09 -1.28 -0.88
N GLN A 168 9.17 -0.25 -1.73
CA GLN A 168 8.95 -0.31 -3.18
C GLN A 168 10.03 -1.07 -3.96
N TYR A 169 11.07 -1.57 -3.28
CA TYR A 169 12.20 -2.24 -3.93
C TYR A 169 12.72 -3.38 -3.07
N PHE A 170 13.37 -4.35 -3.72
CA PHE A 170 13.87 -5.54 -3.05
C PHE A 170 15.21 -5.31 -2.37
N LYS A 171 15.27 -5.79 -1.13
CA LYS A 171 16.50 -5.88 -0.35
C LYS A 171 17.09 -7.29 -0.48
N PRO A 172 18.42 -7.45 -0.34
CA PRO A 172 19.08 -8.74 -0.53
C PRO A 172 18.56 -9.88 0.35
N PHE A 173 18.11 -9.59 1.57
CA PHE A 173 17.65 -10.62 2.51
C PHE A 173 16.38 -11.36 2.06
N LEU A 174 15.60 -10.80 1.12
CA LEU A 174 14.43 -11.46 0.54
C LEU A 174 14.83 -12.72 -0.25
N GLY A 175 15.99 -12.70 -0.92
CA GLY A 175 16.54 -13.88 -1.59
C GLY A 175 16.91 -14.99 -0.59
N VAL A 176 17.45 -14.62 0.57
CA VAL A 176 17.76 -15.58 1.65
C VAL A 176 16.49 -16.18 2.24
N CYS A 177 15.41 -15.40 2.36
CA CYS A 177 14.09 -15.89 2.75
C CYS A 177 13.55 -16.92 1.75
N HIS A 178 13.69 -16.64 0.45
CA HIS A 178 13.27 -17.57 -0.59
C HIS A 178 13.97 -18.94 -0.47
N GLU A 179 15.29 -18.94 -0.24
CA GLU A 179 16.08 -20.16 -0.04
C GLU A 179 15.71 -20.96 1.23
N SER A 180 15.12 -20.30 2.24
CA SER A 180 14.72 -20.97 3.47
C SER A 180 13.33 -21.60 3.32
N PRO A 181 13.14 -22.89 3.65
CA PRO A 181 11.84 -23.53 3.51
C PRO A 181 10.81 -23.07 4.56
N ASN A 182 11.25 -22.35 5.59
CA ASN A 182 10.41 -21.85 6.69
C ASN A 182 10.27 -20.31 6.67
N CYS A 183 10.55 -19.66 5.54
CA CYS A 183 10.43 -18.21 5.42
C CYS A 183 9.49 -17.82 4.28
N ILE A 184 8.51 -16.98 4.58
CA ILE A 184 7.57 -16.41 3.60
C ILE A 184 7.68 -14.88 3.63
N VAL A 185 7.54 -14.25 2.47
CA VAL A 185 7.42 -12.80 2.31
C VAL A 185 5.96 -12.46 2.08
N LEU A 186 5.39 -11.62 2.94
CA LEU A 186 4.12 -10.95 2.66
C LEU A 186 4.43 -9.68 1.86
N GLU A 187 4.04 -9.71 0.59
CA GLU A 187 4.24 -8.65 -0.38
C GLU A 187 2.97 -7.80 -0.47
N PHE A 188 3.10 -6.49 -0.54
CA PHE A 188 1.96 -5.58 -0.62
C PHE A 188 1.63 -5.12 -2.04
N SER A 189 2.53 -5.33 -2.99
CA SER A 189 2.44 -4.81 -4.35
C SER A 189 2.44 -5.94 -5.39
N ASP A 190 1.42 -5.98 -6.25
CA ASP A 190 1.39 -6.95 -7.36
C ASP A 190 2.48 -6.64 -8.40
N HIS A 191 2.91 -5.38 -8.51
CA HIS A 191 4.10 -5.03 -9.28
C HIS A 191 5.37 -5.71 -8.73
N ASN A 192 5.65 -5.53 -7.44
CA ASN A 192 6.78 -6.19 -6.79
C ASN A 192 6.70 -7.71 -6.94
N LYS A 193 5.51 -8.30 -6.75
CA LYS A 193 5.33 -9.74 -6.94
C LYS A 193 5.76 -10.20 -8.35
N ARG A 194 5.39 -9.47 -9.41
CA ARG A 194 5.87 -9.77 -10.78
C ARG A 194 7.38 -9.66 -10.90
N GLU A 195 8.03 -8.74 -10.18
CA GLU A 195 9.50 -8.68 -10.13
C GLU A 195 10.10 -9.90 -9.40
N ALA A 196 9.45 -10.40 -8.34
CA ALA A 196 9.89 -11.60 -7.64
C ALA A 196 9.75 -12.84 -8.54
N GLU A 197 8.66 -12.94 -9.31
CA GLU A 197 8.47 -13.98 -10.32
C GLU A 197 9.58 -13.96 -11.38
N ALA A 198 9.95 -12.78 -11.89
CA ALA A 198 11.04 -12.65 -12.85
C ALA A 198 12.42 -13.07 -12.27
N LYS A 199 12.58 -13.05 -10.94
CA LYS A 199 13.76 -13.54 -10.23
C LYS A 199 13.68 -15.03 -9.84
N GLY A 200 12.55 -15.69 -10.10
CA GLY A 200 12.30 -17.07 -9.70
C GLY A 200 11.97 -17.24 -8.21
N TRP A 201 11.54 -16.17 -7.53
CA TRP A 201 11.27 -16.17 -6.09
C TRP A 201 9.78 -16.31 -5.74
N SER A 202 8.91 -16.51 -6.73
CA SER A 202 7.45 -16.53 -6.60
C SER A 202 6.94 -17.40 -5.45
N ASP A 203 7.59 -18.54 -5.23
CA ASP A 203 7.17 -19.58 -4.27
C ASP A 203 7.31 -19.13 -2.81
N SER A 204 7.85 -17.94 -2.57
CA SER A 204 8.04 -17.37 -1.24
C SER A 204 7.40 -16.01 -1.07
N PHE A 205 6.65 -15.54 -2.06
CA PHE A 205 6.02 -14.22 -2.06
C PHE A 205 4.50 -14.39 -2.11
N PHE A 206 3.85 -14.06 -1.00
CA PHE A 206 2.41 -14.10 -0.86
C PHE A 206 1.86 -12.66 -0.79
N LEU A 207 0.92 -12.33 -1.67
CA LEU A 207 0.41 -10.98 -1.86
C LEU A 207 -0.74 -10.72 -0.88
N LEU A 208 -0.57 -9.74 0.01
CA LEU A 208 -1.56 -9.28 0.98
C LEU A 208 -1.39 -7.77 1.18
N PRO A 209 -2.45 -7.00 1.46
CA PRO A 209 -2.36 -5.55 1.62
C PRO A 209 -1.71 -5.11 2.94
N VAL A 210 -0.61 -5.73 3.36
CA VAL A 210 0.08 -5.55 4.66
C VAL A 210 0.57 -4.12 4.93
N MET A 211 0.56 -3.25 3.92
CA MET A 211 0.84 -1.82 4.05
C MET A 211 -0.41 -0.95 4.27
N THR A 212 -1.61 -1.52 4.23
CA THR A 212 -2.85 -0.82 4.57
C THR A 212 -3.05 -0.86 6.08
N GLN A 213 -3.15 0.30 6.72
CA GLN A 213 -3.26 0.41 8.18
C GLN A 213 -4.72 0.52 8.61
N HIS A 214 -5.20 -0.41 9.43
CA HIS A 214 -6.51 -0.30 10.06
C HIS A 214 -6.45 -0.84 11.50
N PRO A 215 -6.36 0.04 12.53
CA PRO A 215 -6.52 1.50 12.50
C PRO A 215 -5.36 2.24 11.83
N SER A 216 -5.54 3.52 11.46
CA SER A 216 -4.44 4.34 10.95
C SER A 216 -3.52 4.83 12.08
N ARG A 217 -2.30 5.27 11.75
CA ARG A 217 -1.41 5.92 12.73
C ARG A 217 -2.01 7.19 13.34
N LEU A 218 -2.95 7.83 12.64
CA LEU A 218 -3.62 9.05 13.10
C LEU A 218 -4.99 8.77 13.75
N HIS A 219 -5.33 7.51 14.05
CA HIS A 219 -6.66 7.11 14.53
C HIS A 219 -7.15 7.87 15.76
N MET A 220 -6.25 8.27 16.65
CA MET A 220 -6.58 9.07 17.85
C MET A 220 -7.11 10.47 17.53
N PHE A 221 -6.85 10.96 16.31
CA PHE A 221 -7.25 12.28 15.83
C PHE A 221 -8.30 12.22 14.71
N GLU A 222 -8.71 11.01 14.29
CA GLU A 222 -9.71 10.84 13.23
C GLU A 222 -11.04 11.46 13.68
N PRO A 223 -11.62 12.39 12.91
CA PRO A 223 -12.93 12.95 13.23
C PRO A 223 -14.00 11.86 13.08
N LYS A 224 -15.04 11.88 13.90
CA LYS A 224 -16.18 10.98 13.63
C LYS A 224 -16.80 11.36 12.28
N TYR A 225 -17.46 10.40 11.62
CA TYR A 225 -18.14 10.64 10.34
C TYR A 225 -19.10 11.85 10.39
N SER A 226 -19.81 12.04 11.51
CA SER A 226 -20.73 13.17 11.74
C SER A 226 -20.04 14.52 11.98
N GLU A 227 -18.73 14.51 12.25
CA GLU A 227 -17.92 15.69 12.58
C GLU A 227 -17.07 16.16 11.38
N LEU A 228 -17.17 15.47 10.23
CA LEU A 228 -16.46 15.85 9.01
C LEU A 228 -16.91 17.22 8.49
N LYS A 229 -15.94 18.14 8.40
CA LYS A 229 -16.15 19.47 7.80
C LYS A 229 -16.46 19.33 6.30
N PRO A 230 -17.52 19.98 5.76
CA PRO A 230 -17.82 19.97 4.34
C PRO A 230 -16.63 20.43 3.50
N LEU A 231 -16.30 19.70 2.43
CA LEU A 231 -15.11 19.93 1.59
C LEU A 231 -14.98 21.39 1.13
N ARG A 232 -16.05 21.98 0.59
CA ARG A 232 -16.05 23.36 0.07
C ARG A 232 -15.64 24.42 1.11
N GLY A 233 -15.92 24.20 2.39
CA GLY A 233 -15.63 25.15 3.47
C GLY A 233 -14.28 24.95 4.15
N ARG A 234 -13.46 24.01 3.67
CA ARG A 234 -12.16 23.68 4.27
C ARG A 234 -11.09 24.73 3.95
N THR A 235 -10.19 24.94 4.91
CA THR A 235 -9.18 26.02 4.87
C THR A 235 -8.16 25.80 3.76
N TYR A 236 -7.67 24.58 3.61
CA TYR A 236 -6.61 24.22 2.68
C TYR A 236 -7.16 23.60 1.41
N ASP A 237 -6.67 24.03 0.26
CA ASP A 237 -7.02 23.40 -1.01
C ASP A 237 -6.27 22.08 -1.17
N VAL A 238 -4.96 22.09 -0.91
CA VAL A 238 -4.09 20.93 -1.11
C VAL A 238 -3.16 20.74 0.07
N VAL A 239 -3.07 19.51 0.57
CA VAL A 239 -2.08 19.15 1.58
C VAL A 239 -1.24 17.95 1.18
N PHE A 240 0.04 18.01 1.47
CA PHE A 240 1.00 16.93 1.29
C PHE A 240 1.95 16.86 2.49
N PHE A 241 2.13 15.65 3.02
CA PHE A 241 3.15 15.36 4.02
C PHE A 241 4.00 14.17 3.58
N GLY A 242 5.32 14.29 3.62
CA GLY A 242 6.19 13.18 3.30
C GLY A 242 7.65 13.40 3.64
N THR A 243 8.41 12.30 3.66
CA THR A 243 9.87 12.36 3.83
C THR A 243 10.49 13.02 2.61
N ILE A 244 11.49 13.88 2.81
CA ILE A 244 12.17 14.56 1.72
C ILE A 244 12.97 13.57 0.87
N THR A 245 12.69 13.55 -0.43
CA THR A 245 13.45 12.81 -1.44
C THR A 245 13.67 13.71 -2.65
N PRO A 246 14.63 13.41 -3.55
CA PRO A 246 14.80 14.18 -4.78
C PRO A 246 13.51 14.33 -5.59
N ARG A 247 12.70 13.25 -5.67
CA ARG A 247 11.38 13.26 -6.34
C ARG A 247 10.41 14.21 -5.65
N ARG A 248 10.25 14.11 -4.34
CA ARG A 248 9.32 14.95 -3.56
C ARG A 248 9.75 16.42 -3.46
N LYS A 249 11.03 16.74 -3.65
CA LYS A 249 11.48 18.13 -3.80
C LYS A 249 10.89 18.80 -5.03
N ALA A 250 10.73 18.08 -6.14
CA ALA A 250 10.11 18.63 -7.34
C ALA A 250 8.62 18.98 -7.14
N LEU A 251 7.93 18.30 -6.21
CA LEU A 251 6.55 18.64 -5.84
C LEU A 251 6.44 20.07 -5.25
N PHE A 252 7.46 20.55 -4.54
CA PHE A 252 7.46 21.93 -4.04
C PHE A 252 7.50 22.94 -5.18
N THR A 253 8.36 22.71 -6.17
CA THR A 253 8.45 23.56 -7.36
C THR A 253 7.14 23.55 -8.14
N GLN A 254 6.49 22.38 -8.28
CA GLN A 254 5.15 22.30 -8.89
C GLN A 254 4.11 23.09 -8.08
N SER A 255 4.14 23.01 -6.75
CA SER A 255 3.24 23.78 -5.88
C SER A 255 3.45 25.28 -6.02
N GLU A 256 4.70 25.76 -6.09
CA GLU A 256 4.99 27.18 -6.29
C GLU A 256 4.47 27.67 -7.64
N ALA A 257 4.67 26.89 -8.71
CA ALA A 257 4.15 27.20 -10.04
C ALA A 257 2.60 27.22 -10.06
N TYR A 258 1.97 26.29 -9.34
CA TYR A 258 0.51 26.25 -9.19
C TYR A 258 -0.02 27.52 -8.50
N LEU A 259 0.58 27.95 -7.39
CA LEU A 259 0.15 29.13 -6.64
C LEU A 259 0.32 30.45 -7.41
N GLN A 260 1.23 30.50 -8.39
CA GLN A 260 1.36 31.67 -9.27
C GLN A 260 0.12 31.88 -10.17
N THR A 261 -0.55 30.79 -10.55
CA THR A 261 -1.74 30.81 -11.39
C THR A 261 -3.05 30.71 -10.59
N HIS A 262 -2.98 30.29 -9.33
CA HIS A 262 -4.10 30.11 -8.41
C HIS A 262 -3.87 30.93 -7.13
N GLN A 263 -3.87 32.27 -7.24
CA GLN A 263 -3.44 33.17 -6.15
C GLN A 263 -4.31 33.11 -4.89
N ASN A 264 -5.55 32.64 -5.00
CA ASN A 264 -6.46 32.44 -3.85
C ASN A 264 -6.32 31.05 -3.21
N SER A 265 -5.50 30.16 -3.80
CA SER A 265 -5.34 28.81 -3.28
C SER A 265 -4.38 28.77 -2.10
N SER A 266 -4.67 27.87 -1.17
CA SER A 266 -3.79 27.63 -0.02
C SER A 266 -3.32 26.17 0.01
N ASN A 267 -2.01 26.00 -0.19
CA ASN A 267 -1.39 24.68 -0.21
C ASN A 267 -0.47 24.51 1.00
N ILE A 268 -0.53 23.36 1.66
CA ILE A 268 0.46 22.93 2.65
C ILE A 268 1.27 21.79 2.05
N ILE A 269 2.48 22.07 1.61
CA ILE A 269 3.45 21.03 1.25
C ILE A 269 4.53 21.04 2.33
N LYS A 270 4.53 20.00 3.18
CA LYS A 270 5.43 19.91 4.32
C LYS A 270 6.26 18.64 4.30
N TYR A 271 7.56 18.81 4.57
CA TYR A 271 8.43 17.68 4.86
C TYR A 271 8.24 17.22 6.30
N LEU A 272 8.10 15.91 6.49
CA LEU A 272 8.03 15.32 7.82
C LEU A 272 9.44 15.05 8.35
N TYR A 273 9.75 15.70 9.47
CA TYR A 273 10.89 15.37 10.33
C TYR A 273 10.34 15.14 11.74
N GLY A 274 10.32 13.88 12.19
CA GLY A 274 9.82 13.51 13.52
C GLY A 274 8.29 13.39 13.62
N PRO A 275 7.77 13.14 14.85
CA PRO A 275 6.35 12.90 15.09
C PRO A 275 5.55 14.22 15.01
N LYS A 276 4.74 14.36 13.97
CA LYS A 276 3.89 15.53 13.71
C LYS A 276 2.42 15.14 13.52
N GLU A 277 1.97 14.13 14.25
CA GLU A 277 0.68 13.47 14.05
C GLU A 277 -0.51 14.43 14.18
N GLU A 278 -0.53 15.25 15.24
CA GLU A 278 -1.58 16.24 15.46
C GLU A 278 -1.60 17.32 14.37
N GLU A 279 -0.41 17.80 13.96
CA GLU A 279 -0.26 18.79 12.87
C GLU A 279 -0.79 18.23 11.54
N MET A 280 -0.46 16.97 11.25
CA MET A 280 -0.93 16.26 10.05
C MET A 280 -2.44 16.06 10.09
N ALA A 281 -2.96 15.54 11.20
CA ALA A 281 -4.39 15.28 11.36
C ALA A 281 -5.23 16.55 11.23
N ALA A 282 -4.81 17.65 11.87
CA ALA A 282 -5.46 18.94 11.73
C ALA A 282 -5.47 19.43 10.28
N ALA A 283 -4.34 19.35 9.59
CA ALA A 283 -4.24 19.74 8.19
C ALA A 283 -5.10 18.87 7.27
N TYR A 284 -5.12 17.54 7.46
CA TYR A 284 -5.98 16.63 6.68
C TYR A 284 -7.48 16.90 6.91
N ALA A 285 -7.89 17.16 8.16
CA ALA A 285 -9.27 17.51 8.49
C ALA A 285 -9.74 18.82 7.82
N ASP A 286 -8.81 19.75 7.59
CA ASP A 286 -9.03 21.06 6.98
C ASP A 286 -8.61 21.14 5.52
N ALA A 287 -8.36 20.02 4.84
CA ALA A 287 -7.96 19.97 3.43
C ALA A 287 -9.09 19.51 2.49
N LYS A 288 -9.22 20.13 1.32
CA LYS A 288 -10.05 19.62 0.22
C LYS A 288 -9.42 18.40 -0.43
N VAL A 289 -8.14 18.52 -0.82
CA VAL A 289 -7.37 17.47 -1.50
C VAL A 289 -6.17 17.05 -0.65
N CYS A 290 -5.93 15.76 -0.58
CA CYS A 290 -4.75 15.17 0.03
C CYS A 290 -3.89 14.51 -1.05
N LEU A 291 -2.67 15.02 -1.23
CA LEU A 291 -1.74 14.49 -2.22
C LEU A 291 -0.91 13.34 -1.66
N ILE A 292 -0.65 12.35 -2.51
CA ILE A 292 0.33 11.30 -2.27
C ILE A 292 1.21 11.17 -3.52
N THR A 293 2.52 11.16 -3.32
CA THR A 293 3.52 10.92 -4.37
C THR A 293 4.56 9.93 -3.85
N HIS A 294 5.11 9.15 -4.77
CA HIS A 294 6.16 8.19 -4.49
C HIS A 294 7.39 8.86 -3.89
N SER A 295 8.09 8.09 -3.07
CA SER A 295 9.38 8.50 -2.54
C SER A 295 10.44 8.58 -3.65
N TRP A 296 10.32 7.77 -4.70
CA TRP A 296 11.32 7.62 -5.76
C TRP A 296 10.69 7.77 -7.14
N SER A 297 11.49 8.04 -8.16
CA SER A 297 11.03 8.15 -9.55
C SER A 297 10.86 6.80 -10.26
N SER A 298 11.09 5.70 -9.56
CA SER A 298 10.95 4.35 -10.11
C SER A 298 9.49 3.94 -10.19
N VAL A 299 9.18 3.18 -11.23
CA VAL A 299 7.96 2.38 -11.29
C VAL A 299 7.92 1.49 -10.05
N SER A 300 6.83 1.57 -9.28
CA SER A 300 6.73 0.86 -8.00
C SER A 300 5.27 0.65 -7.58
N GLY A 301 5.09 -0.08 -6.48
CA GLY A 301 3.80 -0.25 -5.81
C GLY A 301 3.33 1.00 -5.06
N GLY A 302 2.02 1.03 -4.77
CA GLY A 302 1.35 2.17 -4.16
C GLY A 302 1.81 2.49 -2.74
N GLU A 303 1.66 3.76 -2.32
CA GLU A 303 1.95 4.22 -0.96
C GLU A 303 0.75 3.99 -0.02
N TYR A 304 0.28 2.73 0.07
CA TYR A 304 -0.97 2.35 0.75
C TYR A 304 -1.05 2.77 2.22
N HIS A 305 0.08 2.77 2.93
CA HIS A 305 0.13 3.22 4.33
C HIS A 305 -0.31 4.67 4.49
N ARG A 306 0.07 5.54 3.53
CA ARG A 306 -0.35 6.96 3.51
C ARG A 306 -1.80 7.09 3.12
N LEU A 307 -2.23 6.28 2.15
CA LEU A 307 -3.59 6.30 1.66
C LEU A 307 -4.57 5.95 2.77
N SER A 308 -4.33 4.85 3.50
CA SER A 308 -5.12 4.48 4.68
C SER A 308 -4.99 5.45 5.85
N GLU A 309 -3.91 6.24 5.92
CA GLU A 309 -3.70 7.25 6.96
C GLU A 309 -4.57 8.49 6.78
N LEU A 310 -4.66 9.02 5.56
CA LEU A 310 -5.35 10.28 5.30
C LEU A 310 -6.84 10.12 4.96
N ALA A 311 -7.25 8.95 4.48
CA ALA A 311 -8.55 8.77 3.84
C ALA A 311 -9.74 9.10 4.75
N ARG A 312 -9.61 8.84 6.06
CA ARG A 312 -10.69 9.05 7.04
C ARG A 312 -10.92 10.50 7.43
N PHE A 313 -10.00 11.39 7.10
CA PHE A 313 -10.17 12.83 7.30
C PHE A 313 -11.07 13.47 6.21
N GLY A 314 -11.46 12.70 5.20
CA GLY A 314 -12.46 13.07 4.21
C GLY A 314 -11.98 13.95 3.06
N CYS A 315 -10.73 14.40 3.05
CA CYS A 315 -10.13 14.99 1.87
C CYS A 315 -10.13 13.98 0.70
N ILE A 316 -10.20 14.46 -0.53
CA ILE A 316 -10.15 13.60 -1.72
C ILE A 316 -8.68 13.23 -1.99
N PRO A 317 -8.31 11.94 -2.02
CA PRO A 317 -6.95 11.53 -2.31
C PRO A 317 -6.62 11.75 -3.79
N VAL A 318 -5.55 12.49 -4.08
CA VAL A 318 -4.95 12.58 -5.41
C VAL A 318 -3.56 11.93 -5.32
N VAL A 319 -3.39 10.82 -6.03
CA VAL A 319 -2.27 9.89 -5.82
C VAL A 319 -1.49 9.72 -7.11
N GLU A 320 -0.16 9.77 -7.02
CA GLU A 320 0.71 9.45 -8.15
C GLU A 320 0.44 8.03 -8.62
N SER A 321 0.14 7.86 -9.91
CA SER A 321 -0.13 6.55 -10.52
C SER A 321 1.03 5.58 -10.26
N PHE A 322 0.68 4.35 -9.88
CA PHE A 322 1.61 3.26 -9.60
C PHE A 322 1.33 2.05 -10.49
N SER A 323 2.19 1.03 -10.42
CA SER A 323 2.08 -0.16 -11.27
C SER A 323 1.29 -1.31 -10.70
N ASP A 324 0.73 -1.16 -9.50
CA ASP A 324 -0.25 -2.10 -8.99
C ASP A 324 -1.54 -2.00 -9.80
N THR A 325 -2.16 -3.16 -10.02
CA THR A 325 -3.37 -3.29 -10.87
C THR A 325 -4.57 -3.79 -10.10
N ILE A 326 -4.35 -4.47 -8.98
CA ILE A 326 -5.41 -5.08 -8.19
C ILE A 326 -6.10 -4.01 -7.34
N GLY A 327 -7.43 -3.96 -7.42
CA GLY A 327 -8.25 -3.06 -6.61
C GLY A 327 -8.25 -1.59 -7.06
N ILE A 328 -7.55 -1.22 -8.14
CA ILE A 328 -7.52 0.17 -8.66
C ILE A 328 -8.92 0.72 -8.89
N GLU A 329 -9.83 -0.07 -9.49
CA GLU A 329 -11.22 0.31 -9.69
C GLU A 329 -11.94 0.57 -8.36
N SER A 330 -11.79 -0.33 -7.38
CA SER A 330 -12.38 -0.14 -6.03
C SER A 330 -11.81 1.09 -5.32
N TYR A 331 -10.51 1.35 -5.41
CA TYR A 331 -9.90 2.55 -4.85
C TYR A 331 -10.43 3.81 -5.53
N SER A 332 -10.56 3.81 -6.86
CA SER A 332 -11.02 4.98 -7.60
C SER A 332 -12.51 5.26 -7.37
N GLU A 333 -13.34 4.24 -7.46
CA GLU A 333 -14.80 4.38 -7.40
C GLU A 333 -15.32 4.47 -5.96
N CYS A 334 -14.88 3.56 -5.08
CA CYS A 334 -15.38 3.49 -3.71
C CYS A 334 -14.51 4.31 -2.76
N GLY A 335 -13.20 4.29 -2.94
CA GLY A 335 -12.26 5.09 -2.15
C GLY A 335 -12.13 6.55 -2.59
N ARG A 336 -12.73 6.93 -3.74
CA ARG A 336 -12.60 8.24 -4.42
C ARG A 336 -11.15 8.66 -4.66
N VAL A 337 -10.29 7.69 -4.93
CA VAL A 337 -8.88 7.96 -5.23
C VAL A 337 -8.75 8.41 -6.68
N VAL A 338 -8.13 9.58 -6.88
CA VAL A 338 -7.81 10.11 -8.19
C VAL A 338 -6.36 9.79 -8.50
N PHE A 339 -6.13 8.90 -9.47
CA PHE A 339 -4.79 8.56 -9.93
C PHE A 339 -4.35 9.53 -11.03
N SER A 340 -3.13 10.04 -10.92
CA SER A 340 -2.54 10.95 -11.91
C SER A 340 -1.04 10.74 -12.01
N ASP A 341 -0.48 11.00 -13.20
CA ASP A 341 0.96 11.09 -13.35
C ASP A 341 1.54 12.23 -12.51
N PHE A 342 2.80 12.07 -12.08
CA PHE A 342 3.49 13.02 -11.22
C PHE A 342 3.50 14.45 -11.77
N ASP A 343 3.70 14.61 -13.08
CA ASP A 343 3.77 15.92 -13.72
C ASP A 343 2.39 16.61 -13.81
N ASN A 344 1.31 15.86 -13.58
CA ASN A 344 -0.07 16.33 -13.65
C ASN A 344 -0.78 16.37 -12.29
N LEU A 345 -0.09 16.04 -11.18
CA LEU A 345 -0.70 15.94 -9.85
C LEU A 345 -1.47 17.22 -9.44
N PHE A 346 -0.88 18.40 -9.65
CA PHE A 346 -1.55 19.66 -9.31
C PHE A 346 -2.69 20.02 -10.27
N ASN A 347 -2.63 19.58 -11.54
CA ASN A 347 -3.74 19.75 -12.47
C ASN A 347 -4.93 18.89 -12.03
N ALA A 348 -4.68 17.61 -11.72
CA ALA A 348 -5.70 16.72 -11.19
C ALA A 348 -6.28 17.23 -9.85
N ALA A 349 -5.43 17.77 -8.97
CA ALA A 349 -5.90 18.42 -7.74
C ALA A 349 -6.81 19.63 -8.02
N SER A 350 -6.45 20.48 -8.98
CA SER A 350 -7.27 21.62 -9.41
C SER A 350 -8.64 21.19 -9.93
N ASP A 351 -8.68 20.15 -10.77
CA ASP A 351 -9.92 19.61 -11.31
C ASP A 351 -10.84 19.07 -10.19
N VAL A 352 -10.26 18.41 -9.18
CA VAL A 352 -11.01 17.95 -8.00
C VAL A 352 -11.54 19.12 -7.18
N ILE A 353 -10.71 20.14 -6.92
CA ILE A 353 -11.12 21.35 -6.18
C ILE A 353 -12.27 22.05 -6.91
N LYS A 354 -12.18 22.18 -8.24
CA LYS A 354 -13.25 22.76 -9.05
C LYS A 354 -14.56 21.97 -8.88
N ARG A 355 -14.51 20.64 -8.96
CA ARG A 355 -15.69 19.78 -8.72
C ARG A 355 -16.27 19.94 -7.31
N ILE A 356 -15.44 20.15 -6.30
CA ILE A 356 -15.89 20.46 -4.93
C ILE A 356 -16.59 21.82 -4.88
N ASP A 357 -16.00 22.85 -5.47
CA ASP A 357 -16.52 24.22 -5.43
C ASP A 357 -17.81 24.37 -6.26
N ASP A 358 -17.93 23.61 -7.35
CA ASP A 358 -19.13 23.47 -8.18
C ASP A 358 -20.23 22.61 -7.51
N GLY A 359 -19.94 21.98 -6.36
CA GLY A 359 -20.89 21.18 -5.59
C GLY A 359 -21.11 19.77 -6.13
N LEU A 360 -20.24 19.27 -7.02
CA LEU A 360 -20.30 17.91 -7.56
C LEU A 360 -19.72 16.86 -6.59
N LEU A 361 -18.88 17.29 -5.63
CA LEU A 361 -18.30 16.45 -4.58
C LEU A 361 -18.63 17.04 -3.21
N TYR A 362 -19.77 16.64 -2.63
CA TYR A 362 -20.31 17.22 -1.40
C TYR A 362 -20.51 16.23 -0.25
N ASP A 363 -20.58 14.92 -0.54
CA ASP A 363 -20.75 13.87 0.46
C ASP A 363 -19.41 13.21 0.86
N PHE A 364 -19.47 12.33 1.87
CA PHE A 364 -18.32 11.58 2.38
C PHE A 364 -18.49 10.05 2.27
N VAL A 365 -19.23 9.55 1.27
CA VAL A 365 -19.49 8.10 1.13
C VAL A 365 -18.18 7.29 1.10
N HIS A 366 -17.13 7.82 0.47
CA HIS A 366 -15.81 7.20 0.44
C HIS A 366 -15.18 7.02 1.83
N VAL A 367 -15.43 7.94 2.76
CA VAL A 367 -14.93 7.84 4.13
C VAL A 367 -15.55 6.64 4.84
N GLY A 368 -16.84 6.37 4.60
CA GLY A 368 -17.50 5.17 5.11
C GLY A 368 -16.82 3.88 4.63
N TRP A 369 -16.49 3.81 3.34
CA TRP A 369 -15.75 2.68 2.77
C TRP A 369 -14.38 2.47 3.43
N TRP A 370 -13.63 3.55 3.66
CA TRP A 370 -12.36 3.50 4.38
C TRP A 370 -12.50 3.17 5.87
N TYR A 371 -13.66 3.47 6.48
CA TYR A 371 -13.97 3.08 7.86
C TYR A 371 -14.22 1.59 8.01
N GLU A 372 -14.94 0.98 7.07
CA GLU A 372 -15.18 -0.48 7.07
C GLU A 372 -13.86 -1.25 7.02
N GLY A 373 -12.92 -0.79 6.20
CA GLY A 373 -11.56 -1.30 6.15
C GLY A 373 -11.47 -2.79 5.80
N ILE A 374 -10.38 -3.43 6.25
CA ILE A 374 -10.16 -4.87 6.10
C ILE A 374 -10.51 -5.55 7.42
N GLN A 375 -11.28 -6.64 7.35
CA GLN A 375 -11.52 -7.57 8.47
C GLN A 375 -10.29 -8.47 8.65
N TRP A 376 -9.23 -7.91 9.24
CA TRP A 376 -7.93 -8.55 9.36
C TRP A 376 -8.00 -9.90 10.07
N GLU A 377 -8.80 -9.99 11.13
CA GLU A 377 -9.03 -11.20 11.93
C GLU A 377 -9.68 -12.36 11.16
N LYS A 378 -10.25 -12.11 9.98
CA LYS A 378 -10.83 -13.15 9.12
C LYS A 378 -10.07 -13.36 7.83
N LEU A 379 -9.04 -12.56 7.56
CA LEU A 379 -8.39 -12.53 6.25
C LEU A 379 -7.74 -13.88 5.93
N LEU A 380 -6.87 -14.38 6.81
CA LEU A 380 -6.19 -15.65 6.56
C LEU A 380 -7.16 -16.83 6.59
N THR A 381 -8.14 -16.85 7.49
CA THR A 381 -9.14 -17.94 7.51
C THR A 381 -9.98 -17.96 6.23
N SER A 382 -10.31 -16.80 5.66
CA SER A 382 -11.00 -16.71 4.37
C SER A 382 -10.13 -17.08 3.17
N VAL A 383 -8.80 -17.06 3.32
CA VAL A 383 -7.85 -17.51 2.29
C VAL A 383 -7.62 -19.03 2.37
N PHE A 384 -7.60 -19.58 3.58
CA PHE A 384 -7.28 -21.00 3.81
C PHE A 384 -8.49 -21.95 3.91
N MET A 385 -9.71 -21.42 4.09
CA MET A 385 -10.97 -22.19 4.10
C MET A 385 -11.75 -21.94 2.82
#